data_AF-A0A9N9TB03-F1
#
_entry.id   AF-A0A9N9TB03-F1
#
_cell.length_a   1.000
_cell.length_b   1.000
_cell.length_c   1.000
_cell.angle_alpha   90.00
_cell.angle_beta   90.00
_cell.angle_gamma   90.00
#
_symmetry.space_group_name_H-M   'P 1'
#
loop_
_entity.id
_entity.type
_entity.pdbx_description
1 polymer ?
#
loop_
_entity_poly.entity_id
_entity_poly.type
_entity_poly.pdbx_seq_one_letter_code
_entity_poly.pdbx_strand_id
1 'polypeptide(L)'
;MIITKKTNIPIKVHLENIPIESVNKYKYLGTWFSNNNDQTTEIRARIEIARNAFVKMKTIICNKDLRLERRVRALRCYVFSILQYELESWTLKQEDINKLQPFEM
;
A
#
# COMPACT_ATOMS: atom_id res chain seq x y z
N MET A 1 -2.11 9.13 17.14
CA MET A 1 -2.04 7.67 17.21
C MET A 1 -1.70 7.28 18.64
N ILE A 2 -2.56 6.53 19.33
CA ILE A 2 -2.29 6.07 20.70
C ILE A 2 -1.62 4.69 20.58
N ILE A 3 -0.34 4.59 20.98
CA ILE A 3 0.40 3.33 20.95
C ILE A 3 0.53 2.84 22.39
N THR A 4 -0.13 1.73 22.71
CA THR A 4 -0.12 1.16 24.08
C THR A 4 0.44 -0.27 24.05
N LYS A 5 1.43 -0.56 24.90
CA LYS A 5 2.04 -1.91 25.03
C LYS A 5 1.12 -2.94 25.73
N LYS A 6 -0.01 -2.50 26.30
CA LYS A 6 -1.00 -3.35 26.98
C LYS A 6 -2.13 -3.69 26.01
N THR A 7 -2.38 -4.97 25.79
CA THR A 7 -3.17 -5.52 24.67
C THR A 7 -4.68 -5.52 24.86
N ASN A 8 -5.24 -4.98 25.95
CA ASN A 8 -6.68 -5.17 26.22
C ASN A 8 -7.33 -4.10 27.11
N ILE A 9 -6.99 -2.83 26.92
CA ILE A 9 -7.73 -1.74 27.58
C ILE A 9 -8.71 -1.17 26.56
N PRO A 10 -10.03 -1.23 26.77
CA PRO A 10 -10.99 -0.50 25.93
C PRO A 10 -10.81 0.99 26.20
N ILE A 11 -9.94 1.64 25.43
CA ILE A 11 -9.68 3.07 25.52
C ILE A 11 -10.86 3.80 24.89
N LYS A 12 -11.68 4.45 25.71
CA LYS A 12 -12.78 5.31 25.24
C LYS A 12 -12.24 6.71 24.99
N VAL A 13 -11.96 7.01 23.73
CA VAL A 13 -11.57 8.36 23.29
C VAL A 13 -12.83 9.20 23.10
N HIS A 14 -12.85 10.41 23.64
CA HIS A 14 -13.95 11.36 23.48
C HIS A 14 -13.43 12.63 22.79
N LEU A 15 -14.17 13.14 21.81
CA LEU A 15 -13.98 14.47 21.21
C LEU A 15 -15.19 15.32 21.58
N GLU A 16 -15.00 16.42 22.31
CA GLU A 16 -16.10 17.31 22.71
C GLU A 16 -17.27 16.55 23.39
N ASN A 17 -16.96 15.57 24.25
CA ASN A 17 -17.88 14.62 24.89
C ASN A 17 -18.57 13.59 23.97
N ILE A 18 -18.23 13.53 22.69
CA ILE A 18 -18.70 12.51 21.75
C ILE A 18 -17.74 11.32 21.76
N PRO A 19 -18.20 10.09 22.07
CA PRO A 19 -17.34 8.90 22.05
C PRO A 19 -16.97 8.53 20.61
N ILE A 20 -15.68 8.31 20.35
CA ILE A 20 -15.19 7.82 19.07
C ILE A 20 -15.22 6.29 19.06
N GLU A 21 -15.75 5.71 17.99
CA GLU A 21 -15.73 4.27 17.78
C GLU A 21 -14.30 3.74 17.58
N SER A 22 -13.96 2.66 18.28
CA SER A 22 -12.69 1.96 18.09
C SER A 22 -12.88 0.83 17.07
N VAL A 23 -12.19 0.92 15.94
CA VAL A 23 -12.24 -0.07 14.87
C VAL A 23 -10.91 -0.80 14.71
N ASN A 24 -10.98 -2.09 14.38
CA ASN A 24 -9.78 -2.93 14.21
C ASN A 24 -9.02 -2.63 12.90
N LYS A 25 -9.75 -2.23 11.86
CA LYS A 25 -9.21 -1.85 10.55
C LYS A 25 -9.92 -0.59 10.07
N TYR A 26 -9.17 0.34 9.52
CA TYR A 26 -9.68 1.59 8.96
C TYR A 26 -8.94 1.92 7.67
N LYS A 27 -9.65 2.48 6.69
CA LYS A 27 -9.04 2.94 5.44
C LYS A 27 -8.98 4.46 5.45
N TYR A 28 -7.77 5.02 5.45
CA TYR A 28 -7.54 6.46 5.42
C TYR A 28 -6.79 6.84 4.16
N LEU A 29 -7.33 7.77 3.36
CA LEU A 29 -6.72 8.26 2.10
C LEU A 29 -6.31 7.16 1.09
N GLY A 30 -6.94 5.98 1.17
CA GLY A 30 -6.59 4.84 0.32
C GLY A 30 -5.82 3.73 1.03
N THR A 31 -5.27 4.01 2.21
CA THR A 31 -4.32 3.15 2.92
C THR A 31 -4.98 2.45 4.10
N TRP A 32 -4.74 1.16 4.23
CA TRP A 32 -5.25 0.33 5.31
C TRP A 32 -4.40 0.45 6.55
N PHE A 33 -5.04 0.87 7.64
CA PHE A 33 -4.50 0.88 8.98
C PHE A 33 -5.13 -0.26 9.78
N SER A 34 -4.30 -1.06 10.41
CA SER A 34 -4.70 -2.17 11.27
C SER A 34 -4.18 -1.93 12.68
N ASN A 35 -4.96 -2.31 13.70
CA ASN A 35 -4.57 -2.14 15.10
C ASN A 35 -3.26 -2.88 15.46
N ASN A 36 -2.95 -3.97 14.74
CA ASN A 36 -1.77 -4.80 14.99
C ASN A 36 -0.49 -4.27 14.32
N ASN A 37 -0.48 -3.02 13.83
CA ASN A 37 0.62 -2.40 13.08
C ASN A 37 1.14 -3.26 11.91
N ASP A 38 0.30 -4.17 11.38
CA ASP A 38 0.67 -5.11 10.33
C ASP A 38 0.37 -4.54 8.95
N GLN A 39 1.40 -4.01 8.30
CA GLN A 39 1.31 -3.37 6.99
C GLN A 39 1.32 -4.38 5.82
N THR A 40 1.51 -5.68 6.08
CA THR A 40 1.45 -6.72 5.06
C THR A 40 0.11 -6.70 4.30
N THR A 41 -1.00 -6.34 4.97
CA THR A 41 -2.32 -6.20 4.33
C THR A 41 -2.38 -5.06 3.34
N GLU A 42 -1.79 -3.90 3.67
CA GLU A 42 -1.71 -2.75 2.78
C GLU A 42 -0.80 -3.02 1.59
N ILE A 43 0.37 -3.61 1.83
CA ILE A 43 1.33 -3.96 0.78
C ILE A 43 0.68 -4.87 -0.27
N ARG A 44 -0.07 -5.89 0.17
CA ARG A 44 -0.82 -6.78 -0.73
C ARG A 44 -1.88 -6.02 -1.54
N ALA A 45 -2.63 -5.13 -0.90
CA ALA A 45 -3.64 -4.32 -1.58
C ALA A 45 -3.00 -3.42 -2.65
N ARG A 46 -1.85 -2.80 -2.36
CA ARG A 46 -1.11 -1.95 -3.31
C ARG A 46 -0.54 -2.73 -4.48
N ILE A 47 0.01 -3.92 -4.25
CA ILE A 47 0.45 -4.84 -5.32
C ILE A 47 -0.72 -5.18 -6.24
N GLU A 48 -1.92 -5.41 -5.70
CA GLU A 48 -3.10 -5.70 -6.51
C GLU A 48 -3.57 -4.49 -7.34
N ILE A 49 -3.54 -3.28 -6.76
CA ILE A 49 -3.84 -2.05 -7.50
C ILE A 49 -2.83 -1.84 -8.64
N ALA A 50 -1.54 -2.04 -8.37
CA ALA A 50 -0.48 -1.94 -9.38
C ALA A 50 -0.66 -2.99 -10.49
N ARG A 51 -1.02 -4.24 -10.14
CA ARG A 51 -1.35 -5.28 -11.12
C ARG A 51 -2.52 -4.87 -12.01
N ASN A 52 -3.58 -4.31 -11.43
CA ASN A 52 -4.73 -3.83 -12.18
C ASN A 52 -4.37 -2.66 -13.12
N ALA A 53 -3.51 -1.73 -12.67
CA ALA A 53 -2.99 -0.66 -13.52
C ALA A 53 -2.17 -1.20 -14.70
N PHE A 54 -1.32 -2.19 -14.46
CA PHE A 54 -0.57 -2.87 -15.52
C PHE A 54 -1.50 -3.50 -16.55
N VAL A 55 -2.53 -4.23 -16.13
CA VAL A 55 -3.51 -4.85 -17.06
C VAL A 55 -4.22 -3.79 -17.90
N LYS A 56 -4.64 -2.68 -17.29
CA LYS A 56 -5.26 -1.56 -18.00
C LYS A 56 -4.33 -0.91 -19.04
N MET A 57 -3.03 -0.88 -18.77
CA MET A 57 -2.02 -0.27 -19.65
C MET A 57 -1.26 -1.27 -20.51
N LYS A 58 -1.68 -2.54 -20.53
CA LYS A 58 -1.00 -3.63 -21.23
C LYS A 58 -0.82 -3.32 -22.72
N THR A 59 -1.79 -2.65 -23.34
CA THR A 59 -1.74 -2.23 -24.75
C THR A 59 -0.58 -1.28 -25.07
N ILE A 60 -0.11 -0.50 -24.09
CA ILE A 60 1.03 0.42 -24.24
C ILE A 60 2.31 -0.28 -23.79
N ILE A 61 2.30 -0.88 -22.59
CA ILE A 61 3.50 -1.47 -21.97
C ILE A 61 3.99 -2.70 -22.76
N CYS A 62 3.08 -3.49 -23.35
CA CYS A 62 3.45 -4.66 -24.14
C CYS A 62 3.47 -4.39 -25.66
N ASN A 63 3.33 -3.14 -26.10
CA ASN A 63 3.34 -2.80 -27.52
C ASN A 63 4.73 -2.99 -28.13
N LYS A 64 4.88 -3.89 -29.11
CA LYS A 64 6.15 -4.13 -29.79
C LYS A 64 6.56 -3.00 -30.72
N ASP A 65 5.60 -2.20 -31.20
CA ASP A 65 5.85 -1.05 -32.08
C ASP A 65 6.50 0.12 -31.33
N LEU A 66 6.37 0.13 -29.99
CA LEU A 66 7.00 1.14 -29.14
C LEU A 66 8.42 0.71 -28.74
N ARG A 67 9.34 1.69 -28.83
CA ARG A 67 10.69 1.56 -28.26
C ARG A 67 10.63 1.10 -26.80
N LEU A 68 11.53 0.18 -26.43
CA LEU A 68 11.60 -0.38 -25.09
C LEU A 68 11.68 0.69 -24.01
N GLU A 69 12.51 1.72 -24.22
CA GLU A 69 12.66 2.86 -23.30
C GLU A 69 11.33 3.54 -22.95
N ARG A 70 10.45 3.74 -23.95
CA ARG A 70 9.15 4.37 -23.73
C ARG A 70 8.21 3.47 -22.94
N ARG A 71 8.27 2.16 -23.19
CA ARG A 71 7.49 1.16 -22.43
C ARG A 71 7.94 1.07 -20.98
N VAL A 72 9.25 1.03 -20.73
CA VAL A 72 9.83 1.02 -19.38
C VAL A 72 9.47 2.31 -18.66
N ARG A 73 9.56 3.47 -19.33
CA ARG A 73 9.13 4.75 -18.76
C ARG A 73 7.65 4.74 -18.38
N ALA A 74 6.78 4.24 -19.26
CA ALA A 74 5.35 4.12 -18.95
C ALA A 74 5.09 3.20 -17.76
N LEU A 75 5.75 2.04 -17.70
CA LEU A 75 5.66 1.12 -16.57
C LEU A 75 6.06 1.81 -15.25
N ARG A 76 7.21 2.49 -15.22
CA ARG A 76 7.69 3.21 -14.04
C ARG A 76 6.73 4.34 -13.62
N CYS A 77 6.30 5.16 -14.56
CA CYS A 77 5.45 6.32 -14.28
C CYS A 77 4.05 5.96 -13.79
N TYR A 78 3.45 4.88 -14.30
CA TYR A 78 2.04 4.59 -14.01
C TYR A 78 1.81 3.38 -13.10
N VAL A 79 2.68 2.37 -13.16
CA VAL A 79 2.52 1.14 -12.35
C VAL A 79 3.39 1.21 -11.11
N PHE A 80 4.66 1.58 -11.25
CA PHE A 80 5.57 1.62 -10.08
C PHE A 80 5.24 2.77 -9.15
N SER A 81 4.80 3.92 -9.66
CA SER A 81 4.33 5.04 -8.84
C SER A 81 3.20 4.65 -7.88
N ILE A 82 2.30 3.74 -8.27
CA ILE A 82 1.23 3.21 -7.42
C ILE A 82 1.79 2.32 -6.31
N LEU A 83 2.77 1.48 -6.64
CA LEU A 83 3.38 0.54 -5.70
C LEU A 83 4.31 1.27 -4.71
N GLN A 84 5.05 2.27 -5.19
CA GLN A 84 6.00 3.05 -4.41
C GLN A 84 5.32 4.12 -3.54
N TYR A 85 4.04 4.40 -3.79
CA TYR A 85 3.26 5.26 -2.93
C TYR A 85 3.28 4.71 -1.51
N GLU A 86 3.82 5.48 -0.57
CA GLU A 86 3.96 5.15 0.85
C GLU A 86 4.99 4.07 1.20
N LEU A 87 5.82 3.62 0.26
CA LEU A 87 6.88 2.63 0.51
C LEU A 87 7.80 3.07 1.68
N GLU A 88 8.13 4.37 1.75
CA GLU A 88 8.95 4.95 2.81
C GLU A 88 8.31 4.90 4.20
N SER A 89 6.98 4.75 4.27
CA SER A 89 6.23 4.69 5.54
C SER A 89 5.95 3.27 6.01
N TRP A 90 6.30 2.26 5.20
CA TRP A 90 6.09 0.86 5.56
C TRP A 90 7.26 0.31 6.39
N THR A 91 6.91 -0.25 7.53
CA THR A 91 7.71 -1.19 8.31
C THR A 91 7.69 -2.54 7.60
N LEU A 92 8.67 -2.75 6.73
CA LEU A 92 8.78 -3.96 5.91
C LEU A 92 9.31 -5.14 6.72
N LYS A 93 8.65 -6.30 6.57
CA LYS A 93 9.18 -7.60 6.98
C LYS A 93 9.98 -8.21 5.84
N GLN A 94 10.87 -9.16 6.13
CA GLN A 94 11.64 -9.87 5.10
C GLN A 94 10.74 -10.50 4.02
N GLU A 95 9.60 -11.07 4.42
CA GLU A 95 8.63 -11.64 3.49
C GLU A 95 8.02 -10.61 2.53
N ASP A 96 7.87 -9.37 2.98
CA ASP A 96 7.30 -8.29 2.16
C ASP A 96 8.37 -7.71 1.23
N ILE A 97 9.62 -7.60 1.69
CA ILE A 97 10.77 -7.27 0.84
C ILE A 97 10.89 -8.28 -0.31
N ASN A 98 10.83 -9.58 -0.04
CA ASN A 98 10.92 -10.62 -1.07
C ASN A 98 9.80 -10.49 -2.12
N LYS A 99 8.62 -9.98 -1.75
CA LYS A 99 7.51 -9.73 -2.68
C LYS A 99 7.71 -8.45 -3.50
N LEU A 100 8.45 -7.48 -2.98
CA LEU A 100 8.72 -6.19 -3.61
C LEU A 100 9.98 -6.19 -4.48
N GLN A 101 10.93 -7.10 -4.21
CA GLN A 101 12.19 -7.24 -4.94
C GLN A 101 12.03 -7.31 -6.49
N PRO A 102 11.02 -7.98 -7.07
CA PRO A 102 10.83 -7.99 -8.53
C PRO A 102 10.55 -6.60 -9.16
N PHE A 103 10.19 -5.60 -8.34
CA PHE A 103 9.89 -4.23 -8.77
C PHE A 103 11.09 -3.28 -8.65
N GLU A 104 12.22 -3.74 -8.10
CA GLU A 104 13.49 -3.02 -8.08
C GLU A 104 14.24 -3.31 -9.41
N MET A 105 13.85 -2.61 -10.48
CA MET A 105 14.47 -2.70 -11.82
C MET A 105 15.24 -1.44 -12.22
#